data_AF-K1TGW5-F1
#
_entry.id   AF-K1TGW5-F1
#
_cell.length_a   1.000
_cell.length_b   1.000
_cell.length_c   1.000
_cell.angle_alpha   90.00
_cell.angle_beta   90.00
_cell.angle_gamma   90.00
#
_symmetry.space_group_name_H-M   'P 1'
#
loop_
_entity.id
_entity.type
_entity.pdbx_description
1 polymer ?
#
loop_
_entity_poly.entity_id
_entity_poly.type
_entity_poly.pdbx_seq_one_letter_code
_entity_poly.pdbx_strand_id
1 'polypeptide(L)'
;YASLVYPNERCSDNSLLLFLQALIKINIKEVELVGFDGFDESSFNYYDKYLSFNNIDAEEYNATISEALSVLNRNIKIHFITPSHYVVE
;
A
#
# COMPACT_ATOMS: atom_id res chain seq x y z
N TYR A 1 7.91 12.01 9.51
CA TYR A 1 6.80 12.10 8.55
C TYR A 1 7.31 12.48 7.16
N ALA A 2 7.78 13.70 6.91
CA ALA A 2 8.18 14.15 5.57
C ALA A 2 9.18 13.21 4.85
N SER A 3 10.12 12.61 5.58
CA SER A 3 11.10 11.67 5.02
C SER A 3 10.55 10.28 4.69
N LEU A 4 9.28 10.00 5.01
CA LEU A 4 8.58 8.73 4.75
C LEU A 4 7.62 8.84 3.56
N VAL A 5 7.16 10.06 3.25
CA VAL A 5 6.20 10.34 2.16
C VAL A 5 6.72 9.74 0.86
N TYR A 6 5.85 9.00 0.17
CA TYR A 6 6.19 8.41 -1.13
C TYR A 6 6.12 9.49 -2.22
N PRO A 7 7.09 9.58 -3.15
CA PRO A 7 7.15 10.67 -4.13
C PRO A 7 6.18 10.46 -5.32
N ASN A 8 4.90 10.23 -5.02
CA ASN A 8 3.80 10.20 -5.99
C ASN A 8 2.57 10.80 -5.31
N GLU A 9 2.04 11.91 -5.86
CA GLU A 9 0.94 12.67 -5.24
C GLU A 9 -0.31 11.82 -4.98
N ARG A 10 -0.59 10.82 -5.82
CA ARG A 10 -1.78 9.97 -5.69
C ARG A 10 -1.74 9.00 -4.51
N CYS A 11 -0.55 8.61 -4.07
CA CYS A 11 -0.36 7.65 -2.96
C CYS A 11 0.65 8.13 -1.92
N SER A 12 0.92 9.44 -1.88
CA SER A 12 2.03 10.02 -1.10
C SER A 12 1.95 9.73 0.40
N ASP A 13 0.73 9.67 0.93
CA ASP A 13 0.39 9.44 2.33
C ASP A 13 -0.28 8.08 2.59
N ASN A 14 -0.22 7.15 1.62
CA ASN A 14 -0.71 5.78 1.82
C ASN A 14 0.02 5.14 3.03
N SER A 15 -0.77 4.66 3.99
CA SER A 15 -0.26 4.19 5.28
C SER A 15 0.70 3.01 5.17
N LEU A 16 0.47 2.08 4.24
CA LEU A 16 1.37 0.95 3.99
C LEU A 16 2.71 1.43 3.42
N LEU A 17 2.70 2.33 2.43
CA LEU A 17 3.93 2.88 1.85
C LEU A 17 4.76 3.65 2.89
N LEU A 18 4.11 4.47 3.71
CA LEU A 18 4.76 5.18 4.82
C LEU A 18 5.39 4.21 5.82
N PHE A 19 4.68 3.13 6.16
CA PHE A 19 5.16 2.10 7.07
C PHE A 19 6.38 1.37 6.52
N LEU A 20 6.34 0.90 5.27
CA LEU A 20 7.46 0.21 4.62
C LEU A 20 8.69 1.11 4.49
N GLN A 21 8.51 2.39 4.15
CA GLN A 21 9.60 3.37 4.14
C GLN A 21 10.25 3.53 5.52
N ALA A 22 9.46 3.49 6.60
CA ALA A 22 9.99 3.53 7.95
C ALA A 22 10.81 2.27 8.27
N LEU A 23 10.32 1.09 7.89
CA LEU A 23 11.01 -0.19 8.07
C LEU A 23 12.33 -0.26 7.28
N ILE A 24 12.35 0.21 6.03
CA ILE A 24 13.55 0.32 5.20
C ILE A 24 14.61 1.19 5.90
N LYS A 25 14.20 2.33 6.47
CA LYS A 25 15.13 3.25 7.18
C LYS A 25 15.75 2.65 8.42
N ILE A 26 15.07 1.73 9.09
CA ILE A 26 15.62 0.97 10.23
C ILE A 26 16.24 -0.37 9.79
N ASN A 27 16.48 -0.53 8.47
CA ASN A 27 17.22 -1.61 7.85
C ASN A 27 16.56 -3.00 7.94
N ILE A 28 15.22 -3.06 8.04
CA ILE A 28 14.47 -4.31 7.87
C ILE A 28 14.50 -4.72 6.41
N LYS A 29 14.68 -6.01 6.15
CA LYS A 29 14.92 -6.57 4.80
C LYS A 29 13.79 -7.40 4.25
N GLU A 30 12.87 -7.84 5.09
CA GLU A 30 11.77 -8.71 4.70
C GLU A 30 10.58 -8.48 5.64
N VAL A 31 9.37 -8.55 5.08
CA VAL A 31 8.11 -8.39 5.81
C VAL A 31 7.06 -9.36 5.30
N GLU A 32 6.27 -9.88 6.22
CA GLU A 32 5.04 -10.61 5.93
C GLU A 32 3.85 -9.72 6.26
N LEU A 33 2.95 -9.54 5.31
CA LEU A 33 1.80 -8.63 5.38
C LEU A 33 0.51 -9.44 5.42
N VAL A 34 -0.37 -9.10 6.36
CA VAL A 34 -1.70 -9.69 6.56
C VAL A 34 -2.72 -8.56 6.58
N GLY A 35 -3.78 -8.67 5.76
CA GLY A 35 -4.87 -7.69 5.72
C GLY A 35 -4.55 -6.40 4.96
N PHE A 36 -3.43 -6.36 4.23
CA PHE A 36 -3.08 -5.29 3.30
C PHE A 36 -3.57 -5.64 1.89
N ASP A 37 -4.87 -5.85 1.79
CA ASP A 37 -5.46 -6.55 0.65
C ASP A 37 -5.78 -5.60 -0.51
N GLY A 38 -5.68 -4.29 -0.31
CA GLY A 38 -6.02 -3.27 -1.31
C GLY A 38 -7.46 -2.78 -1.20
N PHE A 39 -7.90 -2.06 -2.23
CA PHE A 39 -9.23 -1.48 -2.30
C PHE A 39 -10.13 -2.33 -3.23
N ASP A 40 -11.37 -2.56 -2.81
CA ASP A 40 -12.36 -3.33 -3.54
C ASP A 40 -13.64 -2.50 -3.71
N GLU A 41 -14.13 -2.37 -4.95
CA GLU A 41 -15.38 -1.63 -5.23
C GLU A 41 -16.63 -2.43 -4.84
N SER A 42 -16.50 -3.76 -4.73
CA SER A 42 -17.61 -4.65 -4.42
C SER A 42 -17.88 -4.80 -2.92
N SER A 43 -17.02 -4.24 -2.07
CA SER A 43 -17.12 -4.35 -0.61
C SER A 43 -16.76 -3.04 0.12
N PHE A 44 -16.93 -3.03 1.44
CA PHE A 44 -16.57 -1.87 2.26
C PHE A 44 -15.07 -1.90 2.59
N ASN A 45 -14.32 -0.93 2.06
CA ASN A 45 -12.89 -0.76 2.32
C ASN A 45 -12.57 -0.26 3.74
N TYR A 46 -13.57 0.27 4.45
CA TYR A 46 -13.45 0.77 5.80
C TYR A 46 -14.56 0.22 6.68
N TYR A 47 -14.26 0.01 7.97
CA TYR A 47 -15.26 -0.34 8.97
C TYR A 47 -16.37 0.72 9.05
N ASP A 48 -15.97 1.99 9.05
CA ASP A 48 -16.91 3.10 8.92
C ASP A 48 -17.07 3.48 7.44
N LYS A 49 -18.24 3.17 6.88
CA LYS A 49 -18.59 3.49 5.50
C LYS A 49 -18.51 4.98 5.16
N TYR A 50 -18.57 5.87 6.14
CA TYR A 50 -18.43 7.32 5.90
C TYR A 50 -16.97 7.74 5.64
N LEU A 51 -16.01 6.84 5.90
CA LEU A 51 -14.61 7.01 5.50
C LEU A 51 -14.33 6.53 4.08
N SER A 52 -15.27 5.79 3.47
CA SER A 52 -15.12 5.33 2.09
C SER A 52 -15.05 6.51 1.13
N PHE A 53 -14.10 6.44 0.20
CA PHE A 53 -13.95 7.45 -0.83
C PHE A 53 -15.05 7.27 -1.88
N ASN A 54 -15.93 8.27 -2.00
CA ASN A 54 -17.10 8.18 -2.89
C ASN A 54 -16.76 8.29 -4.40
N ASN A 55 -15.51 8.51 -4.80
CA ASN A 55 -15.11 8.81 -6.19
C ASN A 55 -13.70 8.31 -6.58
N ILE A 56 -13.17 7.28 -5.91
CA ILE A 56 -11.87 6.71 -6.29
C ILE A 56 -12.11 5.44 -7.09
N ASP A 57 -11.52 5.37 -8.28
CA ASP A 57 -11.39 4.14 -9.05
C ASP A 57 -10.42 3.21 -8.30
N ALA A 58 -10.96 2.12 -7.73
CA ALA A 58 -10.17 1.26 -6.86
C ALA A 58 -9.08 0.51 -7.65
N GLU A 59 -9.33 0.20 -8.92
CA GLU A 59 -8.37 -0.47 -9.80
C GLU A 59 -7.19 0.44 -10.10
N GLU A 60 -7.44 1.70 -10.49
CA GLU A 60 -6.39 2.70 -10.71
C GLU A 60 -5.56 2.95 -9.44
N TYR A 61 -6.23 3.00 -8.28
CA TYR A 61 -5.57 3.23 -7.01
C TYR A 61 -4.70 2.04 -6.59
N ASN A 62 -5.21 0.81 -6.75
CA ASN A 62 -4.45 -0.41 -6.50
C ASN A 62 -3.26 -0.53 -7.45
N ALA A 63 -3.40 -0.20 -8.73
CA ALA A 63 -2.31 -0.19 -9.69
C ALA A 63 -1.21 0.81 -9.27
N THR A 64 -1.61 2.03 -8.90
CA THR A 64 -0.67 3.06 -8.42
C THR A 64 0.12 2.60 -7.19
N ILE A 65 -0.55 1.93 -6.24
CA ILE A 65 0.11 1.40 -5.05
C ILE A 65 0.99 0.19 -5.39
N SER A 66 0.56 -0.67 -6.31
CA SER A 66 1.31 -1.85 -6.78
C SER A 66 2.67 -1.46 -7.39
N GLU A 67 2.69 -0.42 -8.22
CA GLU A 67 3.92 0.15 -8.76
C GLU A 67 4.85 0.63 -7.65
N ALA A 68 4.30 1.35 -6.67
CA ALA A 68 5.06 1.84 -5.53
C ALA A 68 5.64 0.70 -4.68
N LEU A 69 4.84 -0.34 -4.41
CA LEU A 69 5.26 -1.52 -3.67
C LEU A 69 6.34 -2.29 -4.41
N SER A 70 6.25 -2.46 -5.73
CA SER A 70 7.29 -3.09 -6.56
C SER A 70 8.63 -2.34 -6.49
N VAL A 71 8.60 -1.01 -6.43
CA VAL A 71 9.83 -0.22 -6.21
C VAL A 71 10.41 -0.45 -4.82
N LEU A 72 9.57 -0.44 -3.77
CA LEU A 72 10.01 -0.68 -2.40
C LEU A 72 10.51 -2.12 -2.19
N ASN A 73 9.93 -3.10 -2.90
CA ASN A 73 10.26 -4.52 -2.84
C ASN A 73 11.75 -4.80 -3.10
N ARG A 74 12.40 -3.93 -3.88
CA ARG A 74 13.85 -3.98 -4.16
C ARG A 74 14.72 -3.74 -2.92
N ASN A 75 14.18 -3.13 -1.88
CA ASN A 75 14.88 -2.76 -0.65
C ASN A 75 14.38 -3.52 0.59
N ILE A 76 13.13 -3.96 0.56
CA ILE A 76 12.47 -4.77 1.59
C ILE A 76 11.62 -5.82 0.89
N LYS A 77 11.93 -7.10 1.03
CA LYS A 77 11.20 -8.18 0.37
C LYS A 77 9.79 -8.30 0.98
N ILE A 78 8.76 -8.14 0.15
CA ILE A 78 7.36 -8.09 0.60
C ILE A 78 6.70 -9.43 0.32
N HIS A 79 6.06 -9.99 1.34
CA HIS A 79 5.26 -11.21 1.24
C HIS A 79 3.84 -10.96 1.74
N PHE A 80 2.86 -11.07 0.84
CA PHE A 80 1.46 -11.11 1.26
C PHE A 80 1.08 -12.52 1.68
N ILE A 81 0.54 -12.65 2.89
CA ILE A 81 0.03 -13.91 3.43
C ILE A 81 -1.45 -14.08 3.07
N THR A 82 -2.19 -12.97 2.99
CA THR A 82 -3.58 -12.93 2.50
C THR A 82 -3.62 -12.55 1.01
N PRO A 83 -4.67 -12.94 0.27
CA PRO A 83 -4.89 -12.45 -1.08
C PRO A 83 -4.90 -10.92 -1.09
N SER A 84 -4.17 -10.32 -2.02
CA SER A 84 -4.10 -8.87 -2.18
C SER A 84 -4.37 -8.50 -3.64
N HIS A 85 -5.05 -7.38 -3.84
CA HIS A 85 -5.21 -6.71 -5.13
C HIS A 85 -3.89 -6.09 -5.61
N TYR A 86 -2.88 -5.99 -4.75
CA TYR A 86 -1.59 -5.47 -5.14
C TYR A 86 -0.75 -6.52 -5.89
N VAL A 87 -0.11 -6.08 -6.98
CA VAL A 87 0.84 -6.90 -7.75
C VAL A 87 2.25 -6.36 -7.49
N VAL A 88 3.12 -7.20 -6.92
CA VAL A 88 4.49 -6.82 -6.56
C VAL A 88 5.48 -7.68 -7.33
N GLU A 89 6.27 -7.04 -8.20
CA GLU A 89 7.30 -7.66 -9.05
C GLU A 89 8.73 -7.27 -8.62
#